data_AF-A0A1V5NTS7-F1
#
_entry.id   AF-A0A1V5NTS7-F1
#
_cell.length_a   1.000
_cell.length_b   1.000
_cell.length_c   1.000
_cell.angle_alpha   90.00
_cell.angle_beta   90.00
_cell.angle_gamma   90.00
#
_symmetry.space_group_name_H-M   'P 1'
#
loop_
_entity.id
_entity.type
_entity.pdbx_description
1 polymer ?
#
loop_
_entity_poly.entity_id
_entity_poly.type
_entity_poly.pdbx_seq_one_letter_code
_entity_poly.pdbx_strand_id
1 'polypeptide(L)'
;MRKYSREKFESNIKPYLPALSAWGMAYVIFTGISANAHTIVSKPGLLLVSLMVWVFFYAFNYLISIKTGRRYFNRQDSVTLVFGTVLRNLAISIGLAATAFGVTAAFMVSLAFLFQGQSAAWFVRLNEKYNILPEKTVVEQLD
;
A
#
# COMPACT_ATOMS: atom_id res chain seq x y z
N MET A 1 -13.83 24.22 -6.68
CA MET A 1 -13.71 25.45 -5.85
C MET A 1 -12.23 25.78 -5.64
N ARG A 2 -11.68 26.84 -6.26
CA ARG A 2 -10.32 27.36 -5.94
C ARG A 2 -10.48 28.66 -5.14
N LYS A 3 -10.54 28.54 -3.81
CA LYS A 3 -10.70 29.68 -2.88
C LYS A 3 -9.36 30.26 -2.40
N TYR A 4 -8.22 29.69 -2.84
CA TYR A 4 -6.86 30.10 -2.47
C TYR A 4 -6.00 30.35 -3.70
N SER A 5 -5.17 31.41 -3.66
CA SER A 5 -4.11 31.59 -4.66
C SER A 5 -3.10 30.43 -4.54
N ARG A 6 -2.45 30.08 -5.65
CA ARG A 6 -1.47 28.97 -5.70
C ARG A 6 -0.38 29.14 -4.64
N GLU A 7 0.08 30.37 -4.46
CA GLU A 7 1.12 30.75 -3.50
C GLU A 7 0.67 30.56 -2.04
N LYS A 8 -0.59 30.89 -1.71
CA LYS A 8 -1.14 30.70 -0.36
C LYS A 8 -1.35 29.22 -0.03
N PHE A 9 -1.72 28.40 -1.01
CA PHE A 9 -1.83 26.94 -0.84
C PHE A 9 -0.45 26.29 -0.63
N GLU A 10 0.54 26.66 -1.44
CA GLU A 10 1.90 26.09 -1.35
C GLU A 10 2.61 26.45 -0.04
N SER A 11 2.44 27.68 0.45
CA SER A 11 3.07 28.14 1.69
C SER A 11 2.35 27.69 2.97
N ASN A 12 1.00 27.74 3.00
CA ASN A 12 0.27 27.58 4.26
C ASN A 12 -0.51 26.27 4.39
N ILE A 13 -0.82 25.56 3.30
CA ILE A 13 -1.67 24.36 3.34
C ILE A 13 -0.86 23.10 3.03
N LYS A 14 -0.10 23.13 1.93
CA LYS A 14 0.70 22.00 1.43
C LYS A 14 1.64 21.38 2.47
N PRO A 15 2.31 22.14 3.37
CA PRO A 15 3.20 21.56 4.37
C PRO A 15 2.49 20.69 5.43
N TYR A 16 1.23 20.99 5.74
CA TYR A 16 0.48 20.27 6.78
C TYR A 16 -0.27 19.04 6.24
N LEU A 17 -0.51 18.96 4.92
CA LEU A 17 -1.23 17.84 4.31
C LEU A 17 -0.59 16.47 4.56
N PRO A 18 0.74 16.30 4.49
CA PRO A 18 1.37 15.01 4.81
C PRO A 18 1.09 14.58 6.25
N ALA A 19 1.23 15.50 7.21
CA ALA A 19 0.98 15.22 8.63
C ALA A 19 -0.49 14.88 8.88
N LEU A 20 -1.42 15.65 8.32
CA LEU A 20 -2.86 15.39 8.42
C LEU A 20 -3.22 14.03 7.81
N SER A 21 -2.63 13.68 6.67
CA SER A 21 -2.86 12.39 6.00
C SER A 21 -2.32 11.22 6.82
N ALA A 22 -1.16 11.39 7.46
CA ALA A 22 -0.60 10.38 8.35
C ALA A 22 -1.52 10.14 9.56
N TRP A 23 -2.05 11.20 10.17
CA TRP A 23 -3.03 11.08 11.25
C TRP A 23 -4.34 10.43 10.79
N GLY A 24 -4.85 10.81 9.62
CA GLY A 24 -6.02 10.17 9.03
C GLY A 24 -5.80 8.68 8.77
N MET A 25 -4.63 8.30 8.27
CA MET A 25 -4.26 6.90 8.09
C MET A 25 -4.20 6.16 9.43
N ALA A 26 -3.55 6.72 10.45
CA ALA A 26 -3.48 6.12 11.77
C ALA A 26 -4.89 5.90 12.37
N TYR A 27 -5.80 6.87 12.21
CA TYR A 27 -7.19 6.74 12.63
C TYR A 27 -7.93 5.62 11.89
N VAL A 28 -7.77 5.50 10.57
CA VAL A 28 -8.39 4.43 9.78
C VAL A 28 -7.85 3.05 10.17
N ILE A 29 -6.53 2.93 10.39
CA ILE A 29 -5.92 1.67 10.84
C ILE A 29 -6.46 1.29 12.22
N PHE A 30 -6.48 2.24 13.16
CA PHE A 30 -6.95 2.01 14.52
C PHE A 30 -8.43 1.61 14.55
N THR A 31 -9.30 2.36 13.87
CA THR A 31 -10.74 2.06 13.81
C THR A 31 -11.01 0.75 13.08
N GLY A 32 -10.26 0.45 12.02
CA GLY A 32 -10.32 -0.83 11.32
C GLY A 32 -9.97 -2.00 12.23
N ILE A 33 -8.89 -1.94 13.02
CA ILE A 33 -8.54 -3.01 13.96
C ILE A 33 -9.58 -3.10 15.09
N SER A 34 -9.97 -1.96 15.67
CA SER A 34 -10.91 -1.89 16.79
C SER A 34 -12.28 -2.45 16.45
N ALA A 35 -12.85 -2.06 15.31
CA ALA A 35 -14.16 -2.54 14.84
C ALA A 35 -14.19 -4.07 14.65
N ASN A 36 -13.03 -4.68 14.50
CA ASN A 36 -12.90 -6.09 14.20
C ASN A 36 -12.31 -6.92 15.34
N ALA A 37 -11.96 -6.30 16.47
CA ALA A 37 -11.31 -6.97 17.61
C ALA A 37 -12.11 -8.17 18.14
N HIS A 38 -13.44 -8.04 18.26
CA HIS A 38 -14.31 -9.15 18.68
C HIS A 38 -14.29 -10.34 17.71
N THR A 39 -14.31 -10.07 16.40
CA THR A 39 -14.24 -11.11 15.36
C THR A 39 -12.89 -11.82 15.37
N ILE A 40 -11.81 -11.05 15.57
CA ILE A 40 -10.45 -11.57 15.68
C ILE A 40 -10.32 -12.52 16.87
N VAL A 41 -10.82 -12.12 18.04
CA VAL A 41 -10.75 -12.92 19.27
C VAL A 41 -11.66 -14.15 19.22
N SER A 42 -12.85 -14.02 18.64
CA SER A 42 -13.82 -15.13 18.58
C SER A 42 -13.46 -16.21 17.54
N LYS A 43 -12.73 -15.86 16.48
CA LYS A 43 -12.38 -16.77 15.38
C LYS A 43 -10.92 -16.61 14.94
N PRO A 44 -9.94 -17.00 15.78
CA PRO A 44 -8.52 -16.83 15.47
C PRO A 44 -8.08 -17.56 14.20
N GLY A 45 -8.74 -18.68 13.86
CA GLY A 45 -8.50 -19.40 12.61
C GLY A 45 -8.82 -18.58 11.36
N LEU A 46 -9.89 -17.77 11.38
CA LEU A 46 -10.23 -16.89 10.27
C LEU A 46 -9.17 -15.82 10.09
N LEU A 47 -8.71 -15.20 11.18
CA LEU A 47 -7.60 -14.24 11.13
C LEU A 47 -6.39 -14.87 10.42
N LEU A 48 -5.98 -16.06 10.84
CA LEU A 48 -4.77 -16.71 10.31
C LEU A 48 -4.88 -16.95 8.79
N VAL A 49 -6.04 -17.44 8.32
CA VAL A 49 -6.31 -17.62 6.89
C VAL A 49 -6.29 -16.26 6.15
N SER A 50 -6.91 -15.22 6.70
CA SER A 50 -6.90 -13.89 6.10
C SER A 50 -5.51 -13.28 6.01
N LEU A 51 -4.70 -13.43 7.06
CA LEU A 51 -3.31 -12.99 7.08
C LEU A 51 -2.51 -13.73 6.01
N MET A 52 -2.68 -15.05 5.88
CA MET A 52 -2.03 -15.83 4.82
C MET A 52 -2.43 -15.32 3.43
N VAL A 53 -3.72 -15.10 3.17
CA VAL A 53 -4.18 -14.54 1.89
C VAL A 53 -3.48 -13.22 1.58
N TRP A 54 -3.39 -12.30 2.55
CA TRP A 54 -2.68 -11.03 2.35
C TRP A 54 -1.19 -11.19 2.11
N VAL A 55 -0.51 -12.06 2.84
CA VAL A 55 0.91 -12.35 2.60
C VAL A 55 1.14 -12.86 1.19
N PHE A 56 0.38 -13.88 0.76
CA PHE A 56 0.48 -14.42 -0.60
C PHE A 56 0.15 -13.36 -1.65
N PHE A 57 -0.89 -12.58 -1.40
CA PHE A 57 -1.32 -11.52 -2.28
C PHE A 57 -0.20 -10.49 -2.52
N TYR A 58 0.36 -9.94 -1.44
CA TYR A 58 1.43 -8.95 -1.54
C TYR A 58 2.71 -9.55 -2.12
N ALA A 59 3.10 -10.76 -1.71
CA ALA A 59 4.26 -11.45 -2.25
C ALA A 59 4.16 -11.63 -3.77
N PHE A 60 3.00 -12.06 -4.26
CA PHE A 60 2.75 -12.22 -5.70
C PHE A 60 2.79 -10.89 -6.45
N ASN A 61 2.16 -9.83 -5.90
CA ASN A 61 2.19 -8.50 -6.50
C ASN A 61 3.63 -7.96 -6.58
N TYR A 62 4.38 -8.03 -5.49
CA TYR A 62 5.79 -7.63 -5.47
C TYR A 62 6.62 -8.41 -6.49
N LEU A 63 6.47 -9.74 -6.52
CA LEU A 63 7.24 -10.59 -7.42
C LEU A 63 6.99 -10.24 -8.89
N ILE A 64 5.73 -10.03 -9.28
CA ILE A 64 5.38 -9.61 -10.64
C ILE A 64 5.92 -8.22 -10.92
N SER A 65 5.64 -7.23 -10.07
CA SER A 65 6.06 -5.85 -10.31
C SER A 65 7.58 -5.71 -10.38
N ILE A 66 8.32 -6.42 -9.52
CA ILE A 66 9.79 -6.45 -9.56
C ILE A 66 10.25 -7.13 -10.85
N LYS A 67 9.74 -8.30 -11.20
CA LYS A 67 10.16 -9.03 -12.41
C LYS A 67 9.91 -8.21 -13.68
N THR A 68 8.75 -7.58 -13.77
CA THR A 68 8.39 -6.69 -14.89
C THR A 68 9.24 -5.43 -14.89
N GLY A 69 9.42 -4.79 -13.73
CA GLY A 69 10.31 -3.63 -13.54
C GLY A 69 11.71 -3.91 -14.07
N ARG A 70 12.34 -4.96 -13.53
CA ARG A 70 13.70 -5.37 -13.91
C ARG A 70 13.88 -5.67 -15.39
N ARG A 71 12.84 -6.15 -16.07
CA ARG A 71 12.92 -6.58 -17.48
C ARG A 71 12.68 -5.43 -18.46
N TYR A 72 11.82 -4.48 -18.11
CA TYR A 72 11.31 -3.48 -19.07
C TYR A 72 11.64 -2.02 -18.71
N PHE A 73 12.10 -1.75 -17.50
CA PHE A 73 12.20 -0.38 -16.97
C PHE A 73 13.55 -0.08 -16.34
N ASN A 74 13.92 1.20 -16.31
CA ASN A 74 15.02 1.71 -15.49
C ASN A 74 14.64 1.68 -14.00
N ARG A 75 15.58 2.04 -13.10
CA ARG A 75 15.35 1.98 -11.65
C ARG A 75 14.16 2.82 -11.19
N GLN A 76 14.05 4.07 -11.66
CA GLN A 76 13.03 5.02 -11.20
C GLN A 76 11.63 4.57 -11.63
N ASP A 77 11.50 4.13 -12.87
CA ASP A 77 10.24 3.62 -13.41
C ASP A 77 9.86 2.27 -12.78
N SER A 78 10.84 1.42 -12.50
CA SER A 78 10.62 0.16 -11.78
C SER A 78 10.11 0.39 -10.36
N VAL A 79 10.70 1.33 -9.63
CA VAL A 79 10.24 1.71 -8.29
C VAL A 79 8.81 2.25 -8.36
N THR A 80 8.53 3.10 -9.35
CA THR A 80 7.19 3.65 -9.58
C THR A 80 6.17 2.55 -9.90
N LEU A 81 6.53 1.57 -10.73
CA LEU A 81 5.68 0.41 -11.04
C LEU A 81 5.37 -0.41 -9.79
N VAL A 82 6.38 -0.71 -8.96
CA VAL A 82 6.21 -1.47 -7.73
C VAL A 82 5.26 -0.74 -6.78
N PHE A 83 5.54 0.53 -6.46
CA PHE A 83 4.69 1.27 -5.53
C PHE A 83 3.30 1.56 -6.09
N GLY A 84 3.18 1.81 -7.40
CA GLY A 84 1.89 2.01 -8.06
C GLY A 84 1.01 0.76 -8.08
N THR A 85 1.61 -0.44 -8.08
CA THR A 85 0.86 -1.71 -8.05
C THR A 85 0.53 -2.15 -6.62
N VAL A 86 1.51 -2.04 -5.73
CA VAL A 86 1.42 -2.57 -4.37
C VAL A 86 0.62 -1.64 -3.45
N LEU A 87 0.82 -0.33 -3.55
CA LEU A 87 0.14 0.62 -2.70
C LEU A 87 -1.25 0.92 -3.27
N ARG A 88 -2.27 0.31 -2.66
CA ARG A 88 -3.66 0.46 -3.05
C ARG A 88 -4.41 1.40 -2.11
N ASN A 89 -5.51 1.95 -2.60
CA ASN A 89 -6.42 2.74 -1.78
C ASN A 89 -7.36 1.81 -0.98
N LEU A 90 -6.93 1.41 0.21
CA LEU A 90 -7.70 0.54 1.09
C LEU A 90 -8.99 1.20 1.60
N ALA A 91 -9.00 2.53 1.77
CA ALA A 91 -10.20 3.24 2.24
C ALA A 91 -11.37 3.08 1.26
N ILE A 92 -11.12 3.29 -0.03
CA ILE A 92 -12.14 3.06 -1.09
C ILE A 92 -12.50 1.57 -1.14
N SER A 93 -11.52 0.69 -1.03
CA SER A 93 -11.73 -0.77 -1.09
C SER A 93 -12.63 -1.28 0.05
N ILE A 94 -12.45 -0.76 1.27
CA ILE A 94 -13.29 -1.09 2.43
C ILE A 94 -14.70 -0.56 2.24
N GLY A 95 -14.85 0.69 1.79
CA GLY A 95 -16.16 1.28 1.50
C GLY A 95 -16.93 0.45 0.47
N LEU A 96 -16.27 0.08 -0.63
CA LEU A 96 -16.85 -0.76 -1.68
C LEU A 96 -17.17 -2.17 -1.16
N ALA A 97 -16.28 -2.77 -0.36
CA ALA A 97 -16.51 -4.09 0.21
C ALA A 97 -17.69 -4.11 1.16
N ALA A 98 -17.84 -3.08 2.00
CA ALA A 98 -18.95 -2.94 2.93
C ALA A 98 -20.28 -2.81 2.20
N THR A 99 -20.34 -1.99 1.15
CA THR A 99 -21.59 -1.71 0.43
C THR A 99 -21.99 -2.84 -0.53
N ALA A 100 -21.03 -3.49 -1.19
CA ALA A 100 -21.32 -4.52 -2.20
C ALA A 100 -21.36 -5.95 -1.63
N PHE A 101 -20.58 -6.23 -0.58
CA PHE A 101 -20.37 -7.59 -0.07
C PHE A 101 -20.59 -7.73 1.45
N GLY A 102 -20.95 -6.63 2.13
CA GLY A 102 -21.25 -6.60 3.55
C GLY A 102 -20.02 -6.45 4.47
N VAL A 103 -20.30 -6.40 5.77
CA VAL A 103 -19.32 -6.02 6.81
C VAL A 103 -18.18 -7.05 6.92
N THR A 104 -18.45 -8.34 6.72
CA THR A 104 -17.41 -9.39 6.77
C THR A 104 -16.37 -9.22 5.66
N ALA A 105 -16.77 -8.80 4.46
CA ALA A 105 -15.84 -8.53 3.38
C ALA A 105 -15.01 -7.26 3.66
N ALA A 106 -15.65 -6.22 4.17
CA ALA A 106 -14.97 -4.99 4.62
C ALA A 106 -13.91 -5.28 5.69
N PHE A 107 -14.22 -6.19 6.63
CA PHE A 107 -13.26 -6.69 7.61
C PHE A 107 -12.04 -7.33 6.95
N MET A 108 -12.23 -8.26 6.01
CA MET A 108 -11.12 -8.90 5.29
C MET A 108 -10.20 -7.88 4.61
N VAL A 109 -10.78 -6.83 3.99
CA VAL A 109 -10.02 -5.75 3.35
C VAL A 109 -9.29 -4.89 4.38
N SER A 110 -9.89 -4.61 5.53
CA SER A 110 -9.26 -3.79 6.57
C SER A 110 -7.97 -4.41 7.12
N LEU A 111 -7.86 -5.75 7.14
CA LEU A 111 -6.64 -6.44 7.56
C LEU A 111 -5.44 -6.13 6.66
N ALA A 112 -5.66 -5.72 5.40
CA ALA A 112 -4.59 -5.33 4.50
C ALA A 112 -3.74 -4.17 5.04
N PHE A 113 -4.31 -3.30 5.88
CA PHE A 113 -3.58 -2.20 6.50
C PHE A 113 -2.39 -2.65 7.35
N LEU A 114 -2.48 -3.85 7.95
CA LEU A 114 -1.39 -4.44 8.72
C LEU A 114 -0.17 -4.76 7.85
N PHE A 115 -0.40 -5.08 6.58
CA PHE A 115 0.62 -5.55 5.65
C PHE A 115 1.14 -4.45 4.73
N GLN A 116 0.28 -3.59 4.21
CA GLN A 116 0.65 -2.67 3.13
C GLN A 116 1.78 -1.72 3.53
N GLY A 117 1.63 -1.03 4.67
CA GLY A 117 2.66 -0.09 5.13
C GLY A 117 3.97 -0.78 5.48
N GLN A 118 3.90 -1.93 6.16
CA GLN A 118 5.08 -2.67 6.62
C GLN A 118 5.84 -3.31 5.44
N SER A 119 5.12 -3.93 4.50
CA SER A 119 5.71 -4.51 3.29
C SER A 119 6.38 -3.46 2.42
N ALA A 120 5.80 -2.27 2.28
CA ALA A 120 6.40 -1.14 1.59
C ALA A 120 7.72 -0.69 2.23
N ALA A 121 7.73 -0.49 3.55
CA ALA A 121 8.94 -0.14 4.28
C ALA A 121 10.03 -1.21 4.16
N TRP A 122 9.64 -2.49 4.23
CA TRP A 122 10.57 -3.60 4.08
C TRP A 122 11.16 -3.66 2.67
N PHE A 123 10.34 -3.47 1.64
CA PHE A 123 10.80 -3.44 0.25
C PHE A 123 11.82 -2.32 0.01
N VAL A 124 11.59 -1.11 0.53
CA VAL A 124 12.59 -0.01 0.44
C VAL A 124 13.93 -0.46 1.00
N ARG A 125 13.94 -0.98 2.24
CA ARG A 125 15.17 -1.44 2.91
C ARG A 125 15.86 -2.57 2.15
N LEU A 126 15.10 -3.52 1.62
CA LEU A 126 15.66 -4.63 0.84
C LEU A 126 16.22 -4.16 -0.51
N ASN A 127 15.54 -3.23 -1.17
CA ASN A 127 15.99 -2.68 -2.45
C ASN A 127 17.24 -1.81 -2.29
N GLU A 128 17.36 -1.05 -1.21
CA GLU A 128 18.58 -0.31 -0.86
C GLU A 128 19.74 -1.24 -0.51
N LYS A 129 19.47 -2.31 0.26
CA LYS A 129 20.52 -3.24 0.70
C LYS A 129 21.04 -4.15 -0.42
N TYR A 130 20.16 -4.63 -1.30
CA TYR A 130 20.50 -5.66 -2.28
C TYR A 130 20.44 -5.19 -3.74
N ASN A 131 20.11 -3.92 -4.01
CA ASN A 131 19.92 -3.39 -5.35
C ASN A 131 19.04 -4.28 -6.24
N ILE A 132 17.89 -4.68 -5.68
CA ILE A 132 16.94 -5.61 -6.32
C ILE A 132 16.52 -5.08 -7.70
N LEU A 133 16.34 -3.76 -7.84
CA LEU A 133 16.04 -3.10 -9.10
C LEU A 133 17.32 -2.57 -9.77
N PRO A 134 17.54 -2.88 -11.07
CA PRO A 134 18.75 -2.52 -11.79
C PRO A 134 18.89 -1.01 -11.96
N GLU A 135 20.12 -0.50 -11.94
CA GLU A 135 20.43 0.92 -12.19
C GLU A 135 20.26 1.33 -13.65
N LYS A 136 20.48 0.42 -14.60
CA LYS A 136 20.34 0.67 -16.04
C LYS A 136 19.56 -0.43 -16.75
N THR A 137 18.91 -0.03 -17.84
CA THR A 137 18.07 -0.88 -18.68
C THR A 137 18.91 -1.95 -19.36
N VAL A 138 18.48 -3.22 -19.37
CA VAL A 138 19.15 -4.31 -20.13
C VAL A 138 19.21 -3.98 -21.63
N VAL A 139 18.27 -3.17 -22.12
CA VAL A 139 18.21 -2.69 -23.51
C VAL A 139 19.37 -1.75 -23.86
N GLU A 140 19.94 -1.00 -22.92
CA GLU A 140 21.12 -0.15 -23.13
C GLU A 140 22.45 -0.89 -23.01
N GLN A 141 22.44 -2.18 -22.64
CA GLN A 141 23.65 -3.00 -22.51
C GLN A 141 23.93 -3.84 -23.77
N LEU A 142 23.07 -3.75 -24.78
CA LEU A 142 23.17 -4.47 -26.05
C LEU A 142 23.47 -3.55 -27.25
N ASP A 143 23.65 -2.25 -27.01
CA ASP A 143 24.19 -1.25 -27.94
C ASP A 143 25.62 -0.86 -27.55
#